data_AF-A0A937C8C3-F1
#
_entry.id   AF-A0A937C8C3-F1
#
_cell.length_a   1.000
_cell.length_b   1.000
_cell.length_c   1.000
_cell.angle_alpha   90.00
_cell.angle_beta   90.00
_cell.angle_gamma   90.00
#
_symmetry.space_group_name_H-M   'P 1'
#
loop_
_entity.id
_entity.type
_entity.pdbx_description
1 polymer ?
#
loop_
_entity_poly.entity_id
_entity_poly.type
_entity_poly.pdbx_seq_one_letter_code
_entity_poly.pdbx_strand_id
1 'polypeptide(L)'
;MKHYRILLVITSLTLITIVSCKTVGRIAAKYWLNREIKEFVSNCEDKAGRLIGSEKAHKYCDCSVDLVAEQYHNYQDAKKISVMEILDFINKCK
;
A
#
# COMPACT_ATOMS: atom_id res chain seq x y z
N MET A 1 32.91 36.44 21.34
CA MET A 1 32.60 36.33 19.89
C MET A 1 32.93 34.97 19.27
N LYS A 2 34.05 34.31 19.64
CA LYS A 2 34.47 33.01 19.05
C LYS A 2 33.53 31.84 19.38
N HIS A 3 32.99 31.80 20.61
CA HIS A 3 32.03 30.76 21.04
C HIS A 3 30.65 30.88 20.38
N TYR A 4 30.20 32.10 20.06
CA TYR A 4 28.91 32.33 19.37
C TYR A 4 28.94 31.84 17.92
N ARG A 5 30.11 31.93 17.26
CA ARG A 5 30.35 31.37 15.92
C ARG A 5 30.34 29.83 15.92
N ILE A 6 30.87 29.21 16.96
CA ILE A 6 30.86 27.75 17.12
C ILE A 6 29.44 27.26 17.45
N LEU A 7 28.70 27.99 18.29
CA LEU A 7 27.30 27.69 18.61
C LEU A 7 26.39 27.77 17.37
N LEU A 8 26.59 28.78 16.50
CA LEU A 8 25.82 28.97 15.26
C LEU A 8 26.04 27.85 14.22
N VAL A 9 27.25 27.28 14.16
CA VAL A 9 27.60 26.19 13.24
C VAL A 9 27.03 24.84 13.71
N ILE A 10 26.84 24.66 15.02
CA ILE A 10 26.26 23.43 15.58
C ILE A 10 24.74 23.40 15.38
N THR A 11 24.07 24.57 15.38
CA THR A 11 22.62 24.68 15.14
C THR A 11 22.20 24.50 13.68
N SER A 12 23.11 24.60 12.71
CA SER A 12 22.77 24.43 11.29
C SER A 12 22.85 22.98 10.78
N LEU A 13 23.40 22.04 11.57
CA LEU A 13 23.61 20.66 11.15
C LEU A 13 22.47 19.67 11.49
N THR A 14 21.40 20.11 12.15
CA THR A 14 20.32 19.22 12.63
C THR A 14 19.05 19.23 11.78
N LEU A 15 19.03 19.90 10.63
CA LEU A 15 17.88 19.95 9.71
C LEU A 15 17.87 18.86 8.62
N ILE A 16 18.52 17.71 8.87
CA ILE A 16 18.31 16.50 8.05
C ILE A 16 17.51 15.51 8.90
N THR A 17 16.29 15.89 9.28
CA THR A 17 15.35 14.96 9.90
C THR A 17 14.21 14.63 8.93
N ILE A 18 14.37 13.44 8.35
CA ILE A 18 13.28 12.52 8.00
C ILE A 18 12.37 12.99 6.86
N VAL A 19 12.85 12.91 5.61
CA VAL A 19 11.94 12.64 4.48
C VAL A 19 11.47 11.19 4.65
N SER A 20 10.44 10.99 5.48
CA SER A 20 9.74 9.71 5.56
C SER A 20 9.00 9.55 4.25
N CYS A 21 9.58 8.80 3.32
CA CYS A 21 8.90 8.40 2.09
C CYS A 21 7.77 7.41 2.44
N LYS A 22 6.69 7.92 3.03
CA LYS A 22 5.39 7.22 3.17
C LYS A 22 4.46 7.56 2.01
N THR A 23 5.00 8.12 0.92
CA THR A 23 4.23 8.50 -0.26
C THR A 23 4.66 7.65 -1.46
N VAL A 24 4.83 6.34 -1.26
CA VAL A 24 4.71 5.41 -2.39
C VAL A 24 3.22 5.37 -2.72
N GLY A 25 2.81 6.16 -3.70
CA GLY A 25 1.43 6.14 -4.18
C GLY A 25 1.08 4.73 -4.67
N ARG A 26 -0.12 4.26 -4.36
CA ARG A 26 -0.60 2.96 -4.86
C ARG A 26 -0.66 2.97 -6.36
N ILE A 27 -0.16 1.91 -6.98
CA ILE A 27 -0.28 1.71 -8.43
C ILE A 27 -1.75 1.61 -8.81
N ALA A 28 -2.58 0.99 -7.96
CA ALA A 28 -4.02 0.92 -8.16
C ALA A 28 -4.69 2.29 -8.32
N ALA A 29 -4.15 3.36 -7.72
CA ALA A 29 -4.70 4.70 -7.85
C ALA A 29 -4.51 5.32 -9.25
N LYS A 30 -3.71 4.69 -10.11
CA LYS A 30 -3.59 5.04 -11.54
C LYS A 30 -4.85 4.65 -12.32
N TYR A 31 -5.51 3.56 -11.92
CA TYR A 31 -6.63 2.98 -12.68
C TYR A 31 -7.97 3.09 -11.95
N TRP A 32 -7.95 3.05 -10.62
CA TRP A 32 -9.15 2.98 -9.77
C TRP A 32 -9.26 4.19 -8.85
N LEU A 33 -10.49 4.48 -8.44
CA LEU A 33 -10.79 5.45 -7.40
C LEU A 33 -10.37 4.92 -6.03
N ASN A 34 -10.00 5.82 -5.12
CA ASN A 34 -9.68 5.47 -3.73
C ASN A 34 -10.79 4.67 -3.03
N ARG A 35 -12.05 4.87 -3.40
CA ARG A 35 -13.18 4.09 -2.87
C ARG A 35 -13.16 2.64 -3.35
N GLU A 36 -12.85 2.43 -4.62
CA GLU A 36 -12.78 1.12 -5.27
C GLU A 36 -11.61 0.30 -4.73
N ILE A 37 -10.47 0.95 -4.48
CA ILE A 37 -9.31 0.32 -3.83
C ILE A 37 -9.69 -0.18 -2.44
N LYS A 38 -10.35 0.65 -1.63
CA LYS A 38 -10.80 0.26 -0.28
C LYS A 38 -11.84 -0.86 -0.33
N GLU A 39 -12.78 -0.77 -1.27
CA GLU A 39 -13.82 -1.80 -1.48
C GLU A 39 -13.19 -3.12 -1.92
N PHE A 40 -12.17 -3.10 -2.80
CA PHE A 40 -11.43 -4.29 -3.18
C PHE A 40 -10.74 -4.94 -1.98
N VAL A 41 -9.96 -4.17 -1.22
CA VAL A 41 -9.20 -4.69 -0.07
C VAL A 41 -10.16 -5.29 0.97
N SER A 42 -11.25 -4.60 1.30
CA SER A 42 -12.27 -5.12 2.23
C SER A 42 -12.88 -6.43 1.73
N ASN A 43 -13.31 -6.50 0.46
CA ASN A 43 -13.89 -7.72 -0.10
C ASN A 43 -12.88 -8.87 -0.19
N CYS A 44 -11.62 -8.54 -0.48
CA CYS A 44 -10.53 -9.50 -0.47
C CYS A 44 -10.33 -10.08 0.93
N GLU A 45 -10.31 -9.24 1.97
CA GLU A 45 -10.19 -9.68 3.36
C GLU A 45 -11.34 -10.59 3.79
N ASP A 46 -12.59 -10.25 3.42
CA ASP A 46 -13.77 -11.05 3.74
C ASP A 46 -13.74 -12.43 3.08
N LYS A 47 -13.30 -12.50 1.82
CA LYS A 47 -13.23 -13.73 1.03
C LYS A 47 -12.02 -14.58 1.39
N ALA A 48 -10.83 -13.96 1.39
CA ALA A 48 -9.55 -14.64 1.57
C ALA A 48 -9.18 -14.86 3.04
N GLY A 49 -9.69 -14.03 3.97
CA GLY A 49 -9.40 -14.16 5.41
C GLY A 49 -9.81 -15.49 6.00
N ARG A 50 -10.85 -16.13 5.45
CA ARG A 50 -11.25 -17.50 5.81
C ARG A 50 -10.24 -18.56 5.40
N LEU A 51 -9.37 -18.26 4.43
CA LEU A 51 -8.42 -19.18 3.81
C LEU A 51 -6.97 -18.93 4.27
N ILE A 52 -6.58 -17.67 4.46
CA ILE A 52 -5.20 -17.27 4.81
C ILE A 52 -5.05 -16.76 6.25
N GLY A 53 -6.16 -16.65 6.98
CA GLY A 53 -6.25 -16.11 8.34
C GLY A 53 -6.43 -14.59 8.35
N SER A 54 -7.41 -14.10 9.11
CA SER A 54 -7.80 -12.69 9.16
C SER A 54 -6.66 -11.74 9.55
N GLU A 55 -5.74 -12.18 10.41
CA GLU A 55 -4.56 -11.40 10.81
C GLU A 55 -3.65 -11.06 9.63
N LYS A 56 -3.50 -12.00 8.68
CA LYS A 56 -2.65 -11.85 7.50
C LYS A 56 -3.41 -11.30 6.30
N ALA A 57 -4.75 -11.37 6.33
CA ALA A 57 -5.60 -10.99 5.21
C ALA A 57 -5.37 -9.55 4.79
N HIS A 58 -5.35 -8.61 5.74
CA HIS A 58 -5.12 -7.20 5.43
C HIS A 58 -3.80 -6.99 4.69
N LYS A 59 -2.68 -7.51 5.24
CA LYS A 59 -1.35 -7.36 4.64
C LYS A 59 -1.31 -7.85 3.20
N TYR A 60 -1.86 -9.02 2.92
CA TYR A 60 -1.77 -9.61 1.58
C TYR A 60 -2.78 -9.04 0.61
N CYS A 61 -4.00 -8.74 1.06
CA CYS A 61 -5.00 -8.05 0.24
C CYS A 61 -4.53 -6.66 -0.15
N ASP A 62 -3.90 -5.94 0.78
CA ASP A 62 -3.32 -4.63 0.54
C ASP A 62 -2.18 -4.66 -0.47
N CYS A 63 -1.34 -5.70 -0.43
CA CYS A 63 -0.31 -5.90 -1.45
C CYS A 63 -0.90 -6.28 -2.81
N SER A 64 -1.91 -7.15 -2.82
CA SER A 64 -2.48 -7.68 -4.06
C SER A 64 -3.26 -6.64 -4.87
N VAL A 65 -3.79 -5.58 -4.24
CA VAL A 65 -4.64 -4.60 -4.92
C VAL A 65 -3.95 -3.90 -6.09
N ASP A 66 -2.65 -3.64 -5.96
CA ASP A 66 -1.84 -3.03 -7.02
C ASP A 66 -1.64 -4.00 -8.20
N LEU A 67 -1.38 -5.27 -7.91
CA LEU A 67 -1.24 -6.32 -8.94
C LEU A 67 -2.55 -6.56 -9.69
N VAL A 68 -3.67 -6.55 -8.97
CA VAL A 68 -5.00 -6.74 -9.56
C VAL A 68 -5.37 -5.53 -10.38
N ALA A 69 -5.14 -4.31 -9.90
CA ALA A 69 -5.46 -3.10 -10.65
C ALA A 69 -4.63 -2.96 -11.93
N GLU A 70 -3.38 -3.43 -11.95
CA GLU A 70 -2.55 -3.47 -13.16
C GLU A 70 -3.05 -4.50 -14.18
N GLN A 71 -3.62 -5.63 -13.74
CA GLN A 71 -4.22 -6.61 -14.64
C GLN A 71 -5.64 -6.23 -15.09
N TYR A 72 -6.40 -5.60 -14.20
CA TYR A 72 -7.78 -5.22 -14.38
C TYR A 72 -7.93 -3.72 -14.19
N HIS A 73 -7.54 -2.94 -15.21
CA HIS A 73 -7.66 -1.48 -15.16
C HIS A 73 -9.10 -1.02 -14.87
N ASN A 74 -10.11 -1.80 -15.28
CA ASN A 74 -11.50 -1.55 -14.93
C ASN A 74 -11.88 -2.29 -13.64
N TYR A 75 -12.28 -1.53 -12.61
CA TYR A 75 -12.67 -2.09 -11.33
C TYR A 75 -13.87 -3.05 -11.42
N GLN A 76 -14.83 -2.81 -12.32
CA GLN A 76 -16.00 -3.69 -12.48
C GLN A 76 -15.63 -5.09 -12.96
N ASP A 77 -14.50 -5.24 -13.67
CA ASP A 77 -13.99 -6.55 -14.07
C ASP A 77 -13.25 -7.22 -12.90
N ALA A 78 -12.47 -6.43 -12.15
CA ALA A 78 -11.82 -6.90 -10.92
C ALA A 78 -12.84 -7.39 -9.86
N LYS A 79 -14.07 -6.88 -9.84
CA LYS A 79 -15.13 -7.38 -8.94
C LYS A 79 -15.63 -8.79 -9.29
N LYS A 80 -15.48 -9.21 -10.55
CA LYS A 80 -16.00 -10.48 -11.05
C LYS A 80 -15.03 -11.64 -10.88
N ILE A 81 -13.76 -11.35 -10.55
CA ILE A 81 -12.74 -12.37 -10.39
C ILE A 81 -13.08 -13.31 -9.22
N SER A 82 -12.71 -14.56 -9.38
CA SER A 82 -12.99 -15.60 -8.39
C SER A 82 -12.10 -15.46 -7.15
N VAL A 83 -12.51 -16.10 -6.05
CA VAL A 83 -11.68 -16.18 -4.83
C VAL A 83 -10.35 -16.86 -5.11
N MET A 84 -10.32 -17.83 -6.02
CA MET A 84 -9.08 -18.53 -6.42
C MET A 84 -8.12 -17.59 -7.14
N GLU A 85 -8.60 -16.76 -8.07
CA GLU A 85 -7.76 -15.76 -8.72
C GLU A 85 -7.22 -14.73 -7.72
N ILE A 86 -8.05 -14.28 -6.77
CA ILE A 86 -7.59 -13.39 -5.67
C ILE A 86 -6.45 -14.05 -4.89
N LEU A 87 -6.57 -15.35 -4.59
CA LEU A 87 -5.51 -16.10 -3.91
C LEU A 87 -4.23 -16.18 -4.74
N ASP A 88 -4.30 -16.30 -6.05
CA ASP A 88 -3.12 -16.30 -6.92
C ASP A 88 -2.36 -14.96 -6.84
N PHE A 89 -3.08 -13.83 -6.80
CA PHE A 89 -2.46 -12.53 -6.57
C PHE A 89 -1.89 -12.39 -5.15
N ILE A 90 -2.60 -12.88 -4.14
CA ILE A 90 -2.12 -12.91 -2.75
C ILE A 90 -0.85 -13.75 -2.61
N ASN A 91 -0.75 -14.88 -3.30
CA ASN A 91 0.43 -15.75 -3.24
C ASN A 91 1.67 -15.09 -3.84
N LYS A 92 1.52 -14.15 -4.78
CA LYS A 92 2.62 -13.32 -5.30
C LYS A 92 3.13 -12.29 -4.28
N CYS A 93 2.37 -12.07 -3.21
CA CYS A 93 2.67 -11.13 -2.12
C CYS A 93 3.23 -11.80 -0.86
N LYS A 94 3.37 -13.14 -0.86
CA LYS A 94 4.01 -13.89 0.23
C LYS A 94 5.53 -13.80 0.17
#